data_AF-A0A4Y1QW21-F1
#
_entry.id   AF-A0A4Y1QW21-F1
#
_cell.length_a   1.000
_cell.length_b   1.000
_cell.length_c   1.000
_cell.angle_alpha   90.00
_cell.angle_beta   90.00
_cell.angle_gamma   90.00
#
_symmetry.space_group_name_H-M   'P 1'
#
loop_
_entity.id
_entity.type
_entity.pdbx_description
1 polymer ?
#
loop_
_entity_poly.entity_id
_entity_poly.type
_entity_poly.pdbx_seq_one_letter_code
_entity_poly.pdbx_strand_id
1 'polypeptide(L)'
;MISIIVFSKRYADSSWCLDELVKIMECRERQQVFPLFYNVDASDVRKQTGSFAQAFEKHEAGICEGKHEKEKVQRWRNALTQAADLCGEDLKNADGHEAKFIKKILGKVNNLVNSKYQLETEDLVGITSRVNDVVRMIGIENSGSKDVVRMIGVLGMGGIGKTTLAKTIYNKFGPIFEGRSFLADVREVFANQRSNGLVGLQEQLLNDILKKEGIKVGSVAKGIDMIRERLCCKRALVIIDDADDLQQLKQ
;
A
#
# COMPACT_ATOMS: atom_id res chain seq x y z
N MET A 1 -1.38 7.88 6.44
CA MET A 1 -1.59 8.67 5.22
C MET A 1 -0.26 8.85 4.51
N ILE A 2 -0.24 8.86 3.18
CA ILE A 2 0.97 9.07 2.38
C ILE A 2 0.70 10.29 1.50
N SER A 3 1.63 11.25 1.50
CA SER A 3 1.61 12.40 0.60
C SER A 3 2.78 12.28 -0.39
N ILE A 4 2.47 12.32 -1.68
CA ILE A 4 3.45 12.28 -2.76
C ILE A 4 3.57 13.68 -3.34
N ILE A 5 4.78 14.24 -3.33
CA ILE A 5 5.04 15.59 -3.86
C ILE A 5 5.78 15.43 -5.18
N VAL A 6 5.27 16.01 -6.26
CA VAL A 6 5.91 15.94 -7.59
C VAL A 6 6.52 17.29 -7.91
N PHE A 7 7.82 17.44 -7.66
CA PHE A 7 8.55 18.64 -8.05
C PHE A 7 8.85 18.62 -9.54
N SER A 8 8.52 19.71 -10.21
CA SER A 8 8.83 19.98 -11.61
C SER A 8 9.43 21.37 -11.74
N LYS A 9 9.99 21.69 -12.91
CA LYS A 9 10.60 23.01 -13.18
C LYS A 9 9.69 24.19 -12.85
N ARG A 10 8.37 24.03 -12.99
CA ARG A 10 7.36 25.08 -12.80
C ARG A 10 6.58 24.95 -11.49
N TYR A 11 6.96 24.04 -10.61
CA TYR A 11 6.22 23.82 -9.35
C TYR A 11 6.11 25.11 -8.52
N ALA A 12 7.21 25.84 -8.38
CA ALA A 12 7.26 27.06 -7.60
C ALA A 12 6.57 28.27 -8.26
N ASP A 13 6.16 28.19 -9.53
CA ASP A 13 5.37 29.26 -10.16
C ASP A 13 3.99 29.42 -9.49
N SER A 14 3.47 28.34 -8.91
CA SER A 14 2.14 28.29 -8.28
C SER A 14 2.24 28.52 -6.78
N SER A 15 1.72 29.66 -6.30
CA SER A 15 1.58 29.93 -4.87
C SER A 15 0.72 28.89 -4.15
N TRP A 16 -0.26 28.31 -4.85
CA TRP A 16 -1.12 27.26 -4.31
C TRP A 16 -0.34 25.96 -4.04
N CYS A 17 0.52 25.53 -4.98
CA CYS A 17 1.38 24.37 -4.78
C CYS A 17 2.37 24.56 -3.62
N LEU A 18 2.83 25.80 -3.41
CA LEU A 18 3.69 26.16 -2.28
C LEU A 18 2.93 26.20 -0.95
N ASP A 19 1.69 26.71 -0.94
CA ASP A 19 0.81 26.72 0.22
C ASP A 19 0.42 25.30 0.67
N GLU A 20 0.13 24.40 -0.29
CA GLU A 20 -0.11 22.99 0.00
C GLU A 20 1.14 22.29 0.54
N LEU A 21 2.31 22.57 -0.04
CA LEU A 21 3.58 22.02 0.43
C LEU A 21 3.83 22.36 1.90
N VAL A 22 3.58 23.62 2.30
CA VAL A 22 3.69 24.03 3.71
C VAL A 22 2.80 23.17 4.60
N LYS A 23 1.52 23.01 4.25
CA LYS A 23 0.57 22.19 5.02
C LYS A 23 1.00 20.72 5.10
N ILE A 24 1.49 20.14 4.01
CA ILE A 24 1.99 18.76 3.98
C ILE A 24 3.15 18.61 4.97
N MET A 25 4.09 19.56 4.95
CA MET A 25 5.27 19.53 5.81
C MET A 25 4.94 19.81 7.28
N GLU A 26 3.94 20.63 7.58
CA GLU A 26 3.40 20.80 8.95
C GLU A 26 2.80 19.49 9.49
N CYS A 27 2.18 18.69 8.63
CA CYS A 27 1.57 17.41 9.02
C CYS A 27 2.53 16.22 9.00
N ARG A 28 3.82 16.41 8.67
CA ARG A 28 4.78 15.33 8.38
C ARG A 28 4.97 14.32 9.51
N GLU A 29 4.78 14.71 10.77
CA GLU A 29 4.92 13.79 11.90
C GLU A 29 3.82 12.71 11.90
N ARG A 30 2.70 12.98 11.24
CA ARG A 30 1.52 12.09 11.19
C ARG A 30 1.38 11.37 9.84
N GLN A 31 2.25 11.66 8.87
CA GLN A 31 2.17 11.11 7.51
C GLN A 31 3.54 10.82 6.91
N GLN A 32 3.60 9.86 5.99
CA GLN A 32 4.81 9.64 5.19
C GLN A 32 4.80 10.61 4.02
N VAL A 33 5.90 11.30 3.79
CA VAL A 33 6.05 12.28 2.69
C VAL A 33 7.11 11.77 1.72
N PHE A 34 6.75 11.70 0.43
CA PHE A 34 7.63 11.15 -0.60
C PHE A 34 7.82 12.17 -1.74
N PRO A 35 8.95 12.88 -1.78
CA PRO A 35 9.24 13.80 -2.87
C PRO A 35 9.76 13.06 -4.11
N LEU A 36 9.23 13.44 -5.27
CA LEU A 36 9.61 12.98 -6.58
C LEU A 36 10.15 14.15 -7.38
N PHE A 37 11.34 13.99 -7.96
CA PHE A 37 11.98 15.03 -8.75
C PHE A 37 11.82 14.72 -10.24
N TYR A 38 10.77 15.30 -10.84
CA TYR A 38 10.44 15.10 -12.25
C TYR A 38 11.11 16.17 -13.12
N ASN A 39 12.19 15.76 -13.81
CA ASN A 39 12.99 16.61 -14.69
C ASN A 39 13.49 17.90 -14.00
N VAL A 40 13.82 17.79 -12.71
CA VAL A 40 14.39 18.84 -11.87
C VAL A 40 15.43 18.20 -10.95
N ASP A 41 16.49 18.94 -10.60
CA ASP A 41 17.45 18.45 -9.62
C ASP A 41 16.97 18.70 -8.19
N ALA A 42 17.13 17.72 -7.31
CA ALA A 42 16.81 17.89 -5.89
C ALA A 42 17.59 19.05 -5.25
N SER A 43 18.81 19.33 -5.72
CA SER A 43 19.60 20.46 -5.25
C SER A 43 19.01 21.81 -5.66
N ASP A 44 18.41 21.91 -6.85
CA ASP A 44 17.72 23.13 -7.29
C ASP A 44 16.48 23.41 -6.44
N VAL A 45 15.73 22.37 -6.07
CA VAL A 45 14.59 22.51 -5.16
C VAL A 45 15.06 22.92 -3.76
N ARG A 46 16.11 22.26 -3.23
CA ARG A 46 16.65 22.47 -1.88
C ARG A 46 17.26 23.84 -1.67
N LYS A 47 18.02 24.31 -2.66
CA LYS A 47 18.72 25.61 -2.62
C LYS A 47 17.91 26.73 -3.28
N GLN A 48 16.75 26.39 -3.84
CA GLN A 48 15.89 27.27 -4.63
C GLN A 48 16.68 27.99 -5.73
N THR A 49 17.47 27.23 -6.51
CA THR A 49 18.26 27.73 -7.65
C THR A 49 17.55 27.46 -8.99
N GLY A 50 18.09 27.99 -10.10
CA GLY A 50 17.54 27.76 -11.44
C GLY A 50 16.11 28.26 -11.59
N SER A 51 15.19 27.39 -12.03
CA SER A 51 13.78 27.77 -12.23
C SER A 51 13.08 28.16 -10.92
N PHE A 52 13.51 27.60 -9.77
CA PHE A 52 12.94 27.94 -8.47
C PHE A 52 13.33 29.36 -8.06
N ALA A 53 14.58 29.79 -8.32
CA ALA A 53 15.00 31.17 -8.07
C ALA A 53 14.13 32.18 -8.83
N GLN A 54 13.95 31.94 -10.14
CA GLN A 54 13.13 32.79 -11.01
C GLN A 54 11.66 32.87 -10.56
N ALA A 55 11.11 31.76 -10.04
CA ALA A 55 9.75 31.75 -9.51
C ALA A 55 9.64 32.60 -8.23
N PHE A 56 10.61 32.51 -7.33
CA PHE A 56 10.61 33.33 -6.11
C PHE A 56 10.83 34.82 -6.39
N GLU A 57 11.66 35.18 -7.36
CA GLU A 57 11.81 36.58 -7.79
C GLU A 57 10.46 37.19 -8.21
N LYS A 58 9.62 36.41 -8.93
CA LYS A 58 8.28 36.85 -9.32
C LYS A 58 7.33 37.00 -8.14
N HIS A 59 7.34 36.04 -7.21
CA HIS A 59 6.50 36.12 -6.00
C HIS A 59 6.92 37.32 -5.14
N GLU A 60 8.21 37.59 -5.02
CA GLU A 60 8.75 38.72 -4.25
C GLU A 60 8.50 40.07 -4.95
N ALA A 61 8.53 40.13 -6.28
CA ALA A 61 8.22 41.35 -7.03
C ALA A 61 6.74 41.76 -6.95
N GLY A 62 5.83 40.80 -6.73
CA GLY A 62 4.39 41.05 -6.58
C GLY A 62 3.94 41.42 -5.16
N ILE A 63 4.86 41.42 -4.19
CA ILE A 63 4.58 41.63 -2.77
C ILE A 63 4.70 43.12 -2.44
N CYS A 64 3.62 43.72 -1.95
CA CYS A 64 3.71 45.03 -1.30
C CYS A 64 4.46 44.82 0.03
N GLU A 65 5.22 45.80 0.54
CA GLU A 65 6.16 45.62 1.67
C GLU A 65 5.55 45.28 3.05
N GLY A 66 4.42 44.57 3.11
CA GLY A 66 3.80 44.04 4.32
C GLY A 66 4.58 42.86 4.91
N LYS A 67 4.75 42.89 6.24
CA LYS A 67 5.44 41.85 7.03
C LYS A 67 4.89 40.43 6.80
N HIS A 68 3.57 40.30 6.61
CA HIS A 68 2.91 39.01 6.40
C HIS A 68 3.32 38.30 5.10
N GLU A 69 3.56 39.05 4.02
CA GLU A 69 3.91 38.48 2.73
C GLU A 69 5.36 37.97 2.72
N LYS A 70 6.27 38.69 3.38
CA LYS A 70 7.66 38.22 3.62
C LYS A 70 7.70 36.95 4.46
N GLU A 71 6.89 36.87 5.52
CA GLU A 71 6.78 35.66 6.35
C GLU A 71 6.25 34.47 5.53
N LYS A 72 5.30 34.71 4.61
CA LYS A 72 4.75 33.68 3.72
C LYS A 72 5.82 33.08 2.81
N VAL A 73 6.59 33.92 2.12
CA VAL A 73 7.69 33.49 1.25
C VAL A 73 8.73 32.68 2.03
N GLN A 74 9.05 33.12 3.25
CA GLN A 74 10.00 32.39 4.09
C GLN A 74 9.52 30.98 4.47
N ARG A 75 8.20 30.81 4.73
CA ARG A 75 7.61 29.49 4.98
C ARG A 75 7.71 28.59 3.76
N TRP A 76 7.44 29.12 2.56
CA TRP A 76 7.59 28.38 1.31
C TRP A 76 9.02 27.90 1.10
N ARG A 77 10.01 28.78 1.26
CA ARG A 77 11.44 28.43 1.15
C ARG A 77 11.80 27.31 2.13
N ASN A 78 11.41 27.45 3.40
CA ASN A 78 11.69 26.45 4.41
C ASN A 78 11.03 25.09 4.08
N ALA A 79 9.79 25.10 3.62
CA ALA A 79 9.09 23.87 3.26
C ALA A 79 9.73 23.16 2.06
N LEU A 80 10.19 23.91 1.05
CA LEU A 80 10.94 23.35 -0.10
C LEU A 80 12.25 22.72 0.34
N THR A 81 13.04 23.41 1.17
CA THR A 81 14.30 22.88 1.70
C THR A 81 14.06 21.60 2.48
N GLN A 82 13.13 21.62 3.44
CA GLN A 82 12.81 20.44 4.24
C GLN A 82 12.29 19.27 3.40
N ALA A 83 11.45 19.53 2.40
CA ALA A 83 10.92 18.49 1.53
C ALA A 83 12.01 17.89 0.63
N ALA A 84 12.92 18.72 0.11
CA ALA A 84 14.04 18.27 -0.71
C ALA A 84 15.16 17.59 0.08
N ASP A 85 15.22 17.78 1.40
CA ASP A 85 16.11 17.06 2.31
C ASP A 85 15.62 15.64 2.64
N LEU A 86 14.35 15.32 2.38
CA LEU A 86 13.85 13.95 2.51
C LEU A 86 14.47 13.05 1.43
N CYS A 87 14.67 11.77 1.76
CA CYS A 87 15.09 10.74 0.80
C CYS A 87 14.02 10.55 -0.29
N GLY A 88 14.15 11.28 -1.40
CA GLY A 88 13.28 11.19 -2.57
C GLY A 88 13.80 10.28 -3.68
N GLU A 89 13.05 10.23 -4.78
CA GLU A 89 13.43 9.53 -6.01
C GLU A 89 13.56 10.52 -7.17
N ASP A 90 14.67 10.44 -7.90
CA ASP A 90 14.98 11.28 -9.05
C ASP A 90 14.72 10.51 -10.35
N LEU A 91 14.07 11.15 -11.33
CA LEU A 91 13.85 10.59 -12.66
C LEU A 91 15.17 10.22 -13.36
N LYS A 92 16.26 10.96 -13.09
CA LYS A 92 17.60 10.66 -13.62
C LYS A 92 18.08 9.26 -13.21
N ASN A 93 17.61 8.74 -12.07
CA ASN A 93 17.93 7.39 -11.60
C ASN A 93 17.19 6.27 -12.36
N ALA A 94 16.37 6.61 -13.38
CA ALA A 94 15.65 5.67 -14.22
C ALA A 94 16.06 5.77 -15.71
N ASP A 95 17.27 6.28 -15.98
CA ASP A 95 17.82 6.51 -17.34
C ASP A 95 16.90 7.39 -18.21
N GLY A 96 16.08 8.26 -17.61
CA GLY A 96 15.13 9.11 -18.31
C GLY A 96 13.84 8.40 -18.80
N HIS A 97 13.64 7.12 -18.49
CA HIS A 97 12.42 6.40 -18.87
C HIS A 97 11.31 6.56 -17.82
N GLU A 98 10.33 7.40 -18.12
CA GLU A 98 9.18 7.68 -17.23
C GLU A 98 8.44 6.41 -16.80
N ALA A 99 8.23 5.46 -17.71
CA ALA A 99 7.55 4.20 -17.38
C ALA A 99 8.31 3.36 -16.33
N LYS A 100 9.66 3.35 -16.38
CA LYS A 100 10.49 2.67 -15.36
C LYS A 100 10.41 3.41 -14.03
N PHE A 101 10.46 4.74 -14.07
CA PHE A 101 10.34 5.60 -12.90
C PHE A 101 9.00 5.40 -12.18
N ILE A 102 7.89 5.46 -12.92
CA ILE A 102 6.55 5.21 -12.39
C ILE A 102 6.46 3.82 -11.77
N LYS A 103 6.95 2.76 -12.44
CA LYS A 103 6.96 1.40 -11.87
C LYS A 103 7.74 1.32 -10.55
N LYS A 104 8.90 1.98 -10.46
CA LYS A 104 9.72 2.04 -9.23
C LYS A 104 8.96 2.74 -8.09
N ILE A 105 8.32 3.87 -8.38
CA ILE A 105 7.50 4.62 -7.41
C ILE A 105 6.34 3.75 -6.91
N LEU A 106 5.60 3.13 -7.83
CA LEU A 106 4.51 2.22 -7.50
C LEU A 106 5.00 1.09 -6.60
N GLY A 107 6.14 0.47 -6.91
CA GLY A 107 6.74 -0.54 -6.04
C GLY A 107 7.01 -0.04 -4.61
N LYS A 108 7.61 1.14 -4.46
CA LYS A 108 7.90 1.74 -3.14
C LYS A 108 6.64 2.10 -2.36
N VAL A 109 5.68 2.76 -3.01
CA VAL A 109 4.41 3.15 -2.38
C VAL A 109 3.64 1.90 -1.98
N ASN A 110 3.59 0.89 -2.85
CA ASN A 110 2.92 -0.37 -2.54
C ASN A 110 3.61 -1.07 -1.36
N ASN A 111 4.94 -1.09 -1.29
CA ASN A 111 5.67 -1.63 -0.14
C ASN A 111 5.36 -0.87 1.16
N LEU A 112 5.31 0.45 1.14
CA LEU A 112 4.98 1.28 2.31
C LEU A 112 3.54 1.07 2.80
N VAL A 113 2.60 0.91 1.87
CA VAL A 113 1.21 0.59 2.21
C VAL A 113 1.10 -0.83 2.73
N ASN A 114 1.80 -1.78 2.11
CA ASN A 114 1.65 -3.20 2.41
C ASN A 114 2.48 -3.70 3.59
N SER A 115 3.56 -3.00 3.99
CA SER A 115 4.37 -3.38 5.16
C SER A 115 3.56 -3.37 6.45
N LYS A 116 2.58 -2.48 6.56
CA LYS A 116 1.62 -2.45 7.69
C LYS A 116 0.76 -3.69 7.81
N TYR A 117 0.65 -4.46 6.74
CA TYR A 117 -0.22 -5.64 6.64
C TYR A 117 0.61 -6.90 6.37
N GLN A 118 1.92 -6.89 6.63
CA GLN A 118 2.74 -8.10 6.55
C GLN A 118 2.56 -8.93 7.80
N LEU A 119 2.44 -10.24 7.61
CA LEU A 119 2.51 -11.20 8.70
C LEU A 119 3.98 -11.43 9.06
N GLU A 120 4.28 -11.62 10.34
CA GLU A 120 5.64 -11.95 10.76
C GLU A 120 6.10 -13.26 10.09
N THR A 121 7.27 -13.20 9.47
CA THR A 121 7.96 -14.35 8.87
C THR A 121 9.41 -14.33 9.28
N GLU A 122 9.94 -15.47 9.72
CA GLU A 122 11.38 -15.67 9.99
C GLU A 122 12.19 -15.75 8.68
N ASP A 123 13.53 -15.68 8.78
CA ASP A 123 14.42 -15.93 7.64
C ASP A 123 14.39 -17.42 7.26
N LEU A 124 13.63 -17.73 6.20
CA LEU A 124 13.29 -19.10 5.83
C LEU A 124 14.20 -19.64 4.72
N VAL A 125 14.99 -20.65 5.05
CA VAL A 125 15.83 -21.36 4.07
C VAL A 125 14.98 -22.39 3.31
N GLY A 126 15.06 -22.39 1.97
CA GLY A 126 14.46 -23.43 1.12
C GLY A 126 12.94 -23.32 0.90
N ILE A 127 12.30 -22.21 1.28
CA ILE A 127 10.85 -22.01 1.04
C ILE A 127 10.54 -21.57 -0.41
N THR A 128 11.53 -21.01 -1.10
CA THR A 128 11.39 -20.42 -2.44
C THR A 128 10.84 -21.41 -3.47
N SER A 129 11.28 -22.67 -3.45
CA SER A 129 10.78 -23.69 -4.39
C SER A 129 9.29 -23.97 -4.18
N ARG A 130 8.87 -24.20 -2.93
CA ARG A 130 7.46 -24.45 -2.58
C ARG A 130 6.56 -23.26 -2.92
N VAL A 131 7.06 -22.04 -2.70
CA VAL A 131 6.35 -20.82 -3.12
C VAL A 131 6.18 -20.80 -4.63
N ASN A 132 7.23 -21.08 -5.40
CA ASN A 132 7.17 -21.09 -6.86
C ASN A 132 6.19 -22.17 -7.39
N ASP A 133 6.11 -23.32 -6.74
CA ASP A 133 5.14 -24.36 -7.10
C ASP A 133 3.70 -23.87 -6.94
N VAL A 134 3.39 -23.24 -5.80
CA VAL A 134 2.06 -22.65 -5.55
C VAL A 134 1.76 -21.53 -6.56
N VAL A 135 2.75 -20.68 -6.89
CA VAL A 135 2.58 -19.60 -7.88
C VAL A 135 2.21 -20.15 -9.26
N ARG A 136 2.89 -21.21 -9.70
CA ARG A 136 2.58 -21.89 -10.96
C ARG A 136 1.15 -22.44 -10.95
N MET A 137 0.71 -23.00 -9.84
CA MET A 137 -0.68 -23.49 -9.67
C MET A 137 -1.71 -22.36 -9.69
N ILE A 138 -1.42 -21.21 -9.05
CA ILE A 138 -2.29 -20.02 -9.09
C ILE A 138 -2.31 -19.41 -10.50
N GLY A 139 -1.26 -19.60 -11.30
CA GLY A 139 -1.18 -19.08 -12.67
C GLY A 139 -1.03 -17.56 -12.73
N ILE A 140 -0.46 -16.95 -11.69
CA ILE A 140 -0.25 -15.50 -11.59
C ILE A 140 0.55 -14.98 -12.79
N GLU A 141 1.49 -15.78 -13.31
CA GLU A 141 2.43 -15.40 -14.37
C GLU A 141 1.84 -15.50 -15.81
N ASN A 142 0.74 -16.23 -16.02
CA ASN A 142 0.20 -16.53 -17.35
C ASN A 142 -1.16 -15.86 -17.64
N SER A 143 -1.60 -14.94 -16.77
CA SER A 143 -2.98 -14.42 -16.79
C SER A 143 -3.13 -13.22 -17.74
N GLY A 144 -3.00 -13.48 -19.03
CA GLY A 144 -3.76 -12.73 -20.04
C GLY A 144 -5.23 -13.16 -19.96
N SER A 145 -6.04 -12.41 -19.20
CA SER A 145 -7.51 -12.40 -19.34
C SER A 145 -8.28 -13.73 -19.15
N LYS A 146 -8.25 -14.35 -17.96
CA LYS A 146 -9.36 -15.24 -17.52
C LYS A 146 -9.62 -15.10 -16.02
N ASP A 147 -10.75 -14.46 -15.68
CA ASP A 147 -11.34 -14.34 -14.34
C ASP A 147 -11.79 -15.70 -13.79
N VAL A 148 -10.83 -16.54 -13.37
CA VAL A 148 -11.12 -17.87 -12.80
C VAL A 148 -10.75 -17.88 -11.33
N VAL A 149 -11.73 -18.23 -10.48
CA VAL A 149 -11.50 -18.50 -9.05
C VAL A 149 -10.72 -19.82 -8.93
N ARG A 150 -9.59 -19.80 -8.22
CA ARG A 150 -8.77 -20.99 -7.94
C ARG A 150 -8.71 -21.24 -6.44
N MET A 151 -8.92 -22.49 -6.05
CA MET A 151 -8.71 -22.97 -4.69
C MET A 151 -7.56 -23.97 -4.68
N ILE A 152 -6.62 -23.82 -3.75
CA ILE A 152 -5.45 -24.69 -3.61
C ILE A 152 -5.41 -25.20 -2.17
N GLY A 153 -5.42 -26.52 -2.02
CA GLY A 153 -5.24 -27.18 -0.73
C GLY A 153 -3.76 -27.46 -0.49
N VAL A 154 -3.25 -27.06 0.68
CA VAL A 154 -1.90 -27.41 1.14
C VAL A 154 -2.03 -28.38 2.30
N LEU A 155 -1.75 -29.66 2.05
CA LEU A 155 -1.85 -30.75 3.03
C LEU A 155 -0.47 -31.32 3.35
N GLY A 156 -0.29 -31.77 4.59
CA GLY A 156 0.96 -32.40 5.03
C GLY A 156 1.01 -32.55 6.54
N MET A 157 2.00 -33.28 7.03
CA MET A 157 2.21 -33.52 8.47
C MET A 157 2.36 -32.22 9.27
N GLY A 158 2.08 -32.29 10.57
CA GLY A 158 2.37 -31.19 11.51
C GLY A 158 3.84 -30.81 11.49
N GLY A 159 4.15 -29.52 11.68
CA GLY A 159 5.54 -29.03 11.75
C GLY A 159 6.28 -28.87 10.42
N ILE A 160 5.72 -29.29 9.27
CA ILE A 160 6.41 -29.19 7.97
C ILE A 160 6.47 -27.75 7.38
N GLY A 161 5.88 -26.77 8.08
CA GLY A 161 5.88 -25.35 7.69
C GLY A 161 4.75 -24.92 6.74
N LYS A 162 3.56 -25.53 6.83
CA LYS A 162 2.39 -25.16 5.99
C LYS A 162 1.92 -23.72 6.24
N THR A 163 1.67 -23.38 7.50
CA THR A 163 1.31 -22.02 7.94
C THR A 163 2.38 -21.02 7.52
N THR A 164 3.65 -21.40 7.64
CA THR A 164 4.79 -20.58 7.21
C THR A 164 4.75 -20.30 5.70
N LEU A 165 4.54 -21.33 4.88
CA LEU A 165 4.34 -21.18 3.43
C LEU A 165 3.16 -20.26 3.11
N ALA A 166 2.04 -20.42 3.82
CA ALA A 166 0.86 -19.59 3.65
C ALA A 166 1.15 -18.11 3.96
N LYS A 167 1.82 -17.81 5.08
CA LYS A 167 2.28 -16.46 5.44
C LYS A 167 3.21 -15.86 4.38
N THR A 168 4.16 -16.64 3.86
CA THR A 168 5.06 -16.19 2.78
C THR A 168 4.29 -15.84 1.51
N ILE A 169 3.30 -16.65 1.12
CA ILE A 169 2.43 -16.37 -0.03
C ILE A 169 1.62 -15.09 0.21
N TYR A 170 1.03 -14.95 1.40
CA TYR A 170 0.25 -13.78 1.78
C TYR A 170 1.06 -12.48 1.65
N ASN A 171 2.29 -12.49 2.17
CA ASN A 171 3.20 -11.35 2.12
C ASN A 171 3.66 -11.04 0.70
N LYS A 172 4.06 -12.07 -0.06
CA LYS A 172 4.66 -11.93 -1.39
C LYS A 172 3.64 -11.55 -2.46
N PHE A 173 2.44 -12.14 -2.44
CA PHE A 173 1.45 -11.98 -3.52
C PHE A 173 0.26 -11.13 -3.14
N GLY A 174 -0.01 -10.95 -1.85
CA GLY A 174 -1.07 -10.05 -1.38
C GLY A 174 -1.09 -8.67 -2.04
N PRO A 175 0.05 -8.00 -2.28
CA PRO A 175 0.13 -6.71 -2.99
C PRO A 175 -0.44 -6.69 -4.41
N ILE A 176 -0.63 -7.85 -5.05
CA ILE A 176 -1.11 -7.98 -6.43
C ILE A 176 -2.65 -8.15 -6.46
N PHE A 177 -3.31 -8.33 -5.30
CA PHE A 177 -4.76 -8.46 -5.21
C PHE A 177 -5.40 -7.16 -4.72
N GLU A 178 -6.68 -6.94 -5.05
CA GLU A 178 -7.41 -5.76 -4.58
C GLU A 178 -7.61 -5.79 -3.06
N GLY A 179 -7.84 -7.00 -2.53
CA GLY A 179 -7.96 -7.27 -1.10
C GLY A 179 -7.36 -8.62 -0.74
N ARG A 180 -7.03 -8.80 0.54
CA ARG A 180 -6.47 -10.06 1.04
C ARG A 180 -6.87 -10.27 2.48
N SER A 181 -7.07 -11.52 2.89
CA SER A 181 -7.36 -11.88 4.28
C SER A 181 -6.63 -13.17 4.67
N PHE A 182 -6.17 -13.22 5.92
CA PHE A 182 -5.54 -14.40 6.52
C PHE A 182 -6.38 -14.84 7.72
N LEU A 183 -7.17 -15.88 7.53
CA LEU A 183 -8.02 -16.48 8.57
C LEU A 183 -7.19 -17.54 9.28
N ALA A 184 -6.63 -17.20 10.44
CA ALA A 184 -5.78 -18.08 11.24
C ALA A 184 -6.59 -19.04 12.11
N ASP A 185 -6.00 -20.19 12.44
CA ASP A 185 -6.45 -21.11 13.50
C ASP A 185 -7.94 -21.49 13.38
N VAL A 186 -8.40 -21.75 12.16
CA VAL A 186 -9.83 -21.90 11.84
C VAL A 186 -10.45 -23.07 12.61
N ARG A 187 -9.76 -24.21 12.70
CA ARG A 187 -10.20 -25.34 13.53
C ARG A 187 -10.44 -24.94 14.98
N GLU A 188 -9.55 -24.16 15.59
CA GLU A 188 -9.69 -23.74 16.98
C GLU A 188 -10.89 -22.78 17.16
N VAL A 189 -11.06 -21.83 16.24
CA VAL A 189 -12.19 -20.90 16.24
C VAL A 189 -13.52 -21.65 16.19
N PHE A 190 -13.60 -22.70 15.36
CA PHE A 190 -14.78 -23.55 15.27
C PHE A 190 -15.04 -24.38 16.53
N ALA A 191 -13.99 -24.90 17.15
CA ALA A 191 -14.09 -25.73 18.35
C ALA A 191 -14.60 -24.95 19.56
N ASN A 192 -14.17 -23.69 19.71
CA ASN A 192 -14.44 -22.89 20.91
C ASN A 192 -15.81 -22.20 20.88
N GLN A 193 -16.24 -21.65 19.75
CA GLN A 193 -17.54 -20.96 19.62
C GLN A 193 -18.08 -21.04 18.19
N ARG A 194 -18.74 -22.14 17.83
CA ARG A 194 -19.14 -22.42 16.43
C ARG A 194 -19.81 -21.23 15.72
N SER A 195 -20.90 -20.67 16.27
CA SER A 195 -21.63 -19.57 15.61
C SER A 195 -20.93 -18.21 15.72
N ASN A 196 -20.42 -17.85 16.91
CA ASN A 196 -19.81 -16.53 17.13
C ASN A 196 -18.43 -16.43 16.48
N GLY A 197 -17.65 -17.52 16.51
CA GLY A 197 -16.36 -17.63 15.84
C GLY A 197 -16.49 -17.51 14.33
N LEU A 198 -17.47 -18.20 13.73
CA LEU A 198 -17.78 -18.06 12.30
C LEU A 198 -18.17 -16.65 11.90
N VAL A 199 -19.04 -16.01 12.68
CA VAL A 199 -19.40 -14.61 12.46
C VAL A 199 -18.15 -13.73 12.53
N GLY A 200 -17.26 -13.97 13.49
CA GLY A 200 -15.97 -13.27 13.60
C GLY A 200 -15.09 -13.44 12.36
N LEU A 201 -14.96 -14.66 11.84
CA LEU A 201 -14.19 -14.94 10.61
C LEU A 201 -14.79 -14.25 9.38
N GLN A 202 -16.12 -14.26 9.24
CA GLN A 202 -16.81 -13.56 8.16
C GLN A 202 -16.67 -12.04 8.26
N GLU A 203 -16.78 -11.48 9.47
CA GLU A 203 -16.48 -10.07 9.72
C GLU A 203 -15.05 -9.75 9.31
N GLN A 204 -14.06 -10.51 9.77
CA GLN A 204 -12.65 -10.32 9.43
C GLN A 204 -12.45 -10.34 7.91
N LEU A 205 -12.93 -11.38 7.23
CA LEU A 205 -12.81 -11.53 5.78
C LEU A 205 -13.35 -10.31 5.02
N LEU A 206 -14.54 -9.83 5.41
CA LEU A 206 -15.17 -8.67 4.81
C LEU A 206 -14.38 -7.38 5.08
N ASN A 207 -13.96 -7.14 6.33
CA ASN A 207 -13.20 -5.94 6.71
C ASN A 207 -11.85 -5.90 5.98
N ASP A 208 -11.14 -7.04 5.92
CA ASP A 208 -9.83 -7.20 5.30
C ASP A 208 -9.87 -6.94 3.78
N ILE A 209 -10.82 -7.57 3.07
CA ILE A 209 -10.89 -7.46 1.60
C ILE A 209 -11.46 -6.12 1.16
N LEU A 210 -12.47 -5.60 1.88
CA LEU A 210 -13.10 -4.32 1.54
C LEU A 210 -12.32 -3.11 2.06
N LYS A 211 -11.28 -3.35 2.89
CA LYS A 211 -10.47 -2.30 3.55
C LYS A 211 -11.34 -1.28 4.29
N LYS A 212 -12.40 -1.79 4.93
CA LYS A 212 -13.38 -0.99 5.67
C LYS A 212 -13.54 -1.58 7.04
N GLU A 213 -13.23 -0.81 8.07
CA GLU A 213 -13.39 -1.24 9.46
C GLU A 213 -14.86 -1.17 9.91
N GLY A 214 -15.21 -2.01 10.88
CA GLY A 214 -16.52 -1.98 11.56
C GLY A 214 -17.65 -2.67 10.81
N ILE A 215 -17.36 -3.49 9.79
CA ILE A 215 -18.38 -4.35 9.19
C ILE A 215 -18.79 -5.39 10.24
N LYS A 216 -20.10 -5.39 10.55
CA LYS A 216 -20.73 -6.32 11.48
C LYS A 216 -21.64 -7.29 10.75
N VAL A 217 -21.56 -8.54 11.15
CA VAL A 217 -22.35 -9.65 10.61
C VAL A 217 -23.28 -10.15 11.71
N GLY A 218 -24.59 -10.06 11.50
CA GLY A 218 -25.58 -10.43 12.53
C GLY A 218 -25.80 -11.94 12.70
N SER A 219 -25.30 -12.76 11.77
CA SER A 219 -25.44 -14.23 11.77
C SER A 219 -24.63 -14.83 10.62
N VAL A 220 -24.26 -16.12 10.71
CA VAL A 220 -23.53 -16.84 9.65
C VAL A 220 -24.19 -16.74 8.28
N ALA A 221 -25.52 -16.95 8.19
CA ALA A 221 -26.25 -16.87 6.92
C ALA A 221 -26.16 -15.48 6.27
N LYS A 222 -26.35 -14.41 7.07
CA LYS A 222 -26.16 -13.03 6.61
C LYS A 222 -24.73 -12.77 6.14
N GLY A 223 -23.73 -13.33 6.82
CA GLY A 223 -22.33 -13.20 6.41
C GLY A 223 -22.07 -13.83 5.05
N ILE A 224 -22.61 -15.03 4.80
CA ILE A 224 -22.53 -15.71 3.50
C ILE A 224 -23.12 -14.82 2.39
N ASP A 225 -24.30 -14.25 2.62
CA ASP A 225 -24.96 -13.39 1.64
C ASP A 225 -24.16 -12.10 1.39
N MET A 226 -23.62 -11.48 2.45
CA MET A 226 -22.77 -10.29 2.34
C MET A 226 -21.46 -10.58 1.59
N ILE A 227 -20.82 -11.73 1.86
CA ILE A 227 -19.62 -12.17 1.16
C ILE A 227 -19.93 -12.35 -0.33
N ARG A 228 -21.02 -13.05 -0.66
CA ARG A 228 -21.42 -13.28 -2.05
C ARG A 228 -21.71 -11.97 -2.77
N GLU A 229 -22.47 -11.07 -2.16
CA GLU A 229 -22.85 -9.80 -2.76
C GLU A 229 -21.64 -8.87 -2.95
N ARG A 230 -20.79 -8.75 -1.93
CA ARG A 230 -19.76 -7.69 -1.89
C ARG A 230 -18.42 -8.13 -2.46
N LEU A 231 -18.12 -9.42 -2.46
CA LEU A 231 -16.85 -9.95 -2.95
C LEU A 231 -16.93 -10.55 -4.36
N CYS A 232 -18.12 -10.63 -4.99
CA CYS A 232 -18.31 -11.24 -6.32
C CYS A 232 -17.45 -10.60 -7.42
N CYS A 233 -17.16 -9.31 -7.32
CA CYS A 233 -16.35 -8.57 -8.30
C CYS A 233 -14.96 -8.19 -7.74
N LYS A 234 -14.49 -8.88 -6.69
CA LYS A 234 -13.21 -8.59 -6.06
C LYS A 234 -12.18 -9.64 -6.40
N ARG A 235 -11.06 -9.18 -6.96
CA ARG A 235 -9.85 -9.98 -7.06
C ARG A 235 -9.18 -10.05 -5.69
N ALA A 236 -9.51 -11.09 -4.91
CA ALA A 236 -9.04 -11.26 -3.54
C ALA A 236 -8.10 -12.47 -3.35
N LEU A 237 -7.14 -12.33 -2.43
CA LEU A 237 -6.33 -13.45 -1.92
C LEU A 237 -6.83 -13.85 -0.53
N VAL A 238 -7.40 -15.05 -0.39
CA VAL A 238 -7.87 -15.55 0.89
C VAL A 238 -7.03 -16.75 1.30
N ILE A 239 -6.49 -16.70 2.51
CA ILE A 239 -5.81 -17.83 3.13
C ILE A 239 -6.63 -18.28 4.33
N ILE A 240 -6.91 -19.57 4.38
CA ILE A 240 -7.62 -20.26 5.46
C ILE A 240 -6.62 -21.23 6.07
N ASP A 241 -6.12 -20.92 7.27
CA ASP A 241 -5.09 -21.70 7.96
C ASP A 241 -5.72 -22.64 9.01
N ASP A 242 -5.09 -23.80 9.18
CA ASP A 242 -5.52 -24.86 10.11
C ASP A 242 -7.00 -25.28 9.96
N ALA A 243 -7.48 -25.47 8.72
CA ALA A 243 -8.78 -26.07 8.46
C ALA A 243 -8.71 -27.61 8.38
N ASP A 244 -9.60 -28.31 9.07
CA ASP A 244 -9.65 -29.78 9.17
C ASP A 244 -11.01 -30.39 8.79
N ASP A 245 -12.03 -29.57 8.51
CA ASP A 245 -13.36 -30.01 8.06
C ASP A 245 -13.82 -29.21 6.84
N LEU A 246 -14.37 -29.90 5.84
CA LEU A 246 -14.99 -29.30 4.65
C LEU A 246 -16.12 -28.32 5.01
N GLN A 247 -16.82 -28.53 6.13
CA GLN A 247 -17.85 -27.61 6.61
C GLN A 247 -17.30 -26.22 6.91
N GLN A 248 -16.02 -26.11 7.29
CA GLN A 248 -15.39 -24.83 7.56
C GLN A 248 -15.23 -23.99 6.27
N LEU A 249 -15.13 -24.64 5.11
CA LEU A 249 -15.02 -23.98 3.81
C LEU A 249 -16.37 -23.61 3.19
N LYS A 250 -17.46 -24.15 3.73
CA LYS A 250 -18.83 -23.94 3.21
C LYS A 250 -19.59 -22.83 3.93
N GLN A 251 -19.09 -22.35 5.07
CA GLN A 251 -19.77 -21.43 5.99
C GLN A 251 -19.12 -20.05 6.01
#